data_AF-A0AAF0TY11-F1
#
_entry.id   AF-A0AAF0TY11-F1
#
_cell.length_a   1.000
_cell.length_b   1.000
_cell.length_c   1.000
_cell.angle_alpha   90.00
_cell.angle_beta   90.00
_cell.angle_gamma   90.00
#
_symmetry.space_group_name_H-M   'P 1'
#
loop_
_entity.id
_entity.type
_entity.pdbx_description
1 polymer ?
#
loop_
_entity_poly.entity_id
_entity_poly.type
_entity_poly.pdbx_seq_one_letter_code
_entity_poly.pdbx_strand_id
1 'polypeptide(L)'
;MKFSSILVFVILGLLLTTTYAQQCGRQSGIRKCPNKLCCSKFGWCGTSCDYCGSGCQSNCHRGCATTTMFANETVNNNGQHLDNDNLN
;
A
#
# COMPACT_ATOMS: atom_id res chain seq x y z
N MET A 1 -44.56 10.50 -5.49
CA MET A 1 -43.98 10.60 -4.13
C MET A 1 -43.12 9.39 -3.76
N LYS A 2 -43.66 8.15 -3.74
CA LYS A 2 -42.95 6.94 -3.26
C LYS A 2 -41.78 6.46 -4.16
N PHE A 3 -41.88 6.63 -5.47
CA PHE A 3 -40.83 6.27 -6.43
C PHE A 3 -39.58 7.16 -6.33
N SER A 4 -39.75 8.42 -5.92
CA SER A 4 -38.63 9.36 -5.73
C SER A 4 -37.80 8.95 -4.52
N SER A 5 -38.41 8.48 -3.42
CA SER A 5 -37.67 7.94 -2.28
C SER A 5 -36.89 6.67 -2.64
N ILE A 6 -37.48 5.76 -3.43
CA ILE A 6 -36.79 4.54 -3.88
C ILE A 6 -35.56 4.88 -4.73
N LEU A 7 -35.67 5.87 -5.63
CA LEU A 7 -34.53 6.37 -6.41
C LEU A 7 -33.41 6.95 -5.53
N VAL A 8 -33.76 7.68 -4.47
CA VAL A 8 -32.77 8.23 -3.52
C VAL A 8 -32.03 7.12 -2.77
N PHE A 9 -32.73 6.06 -2.33
CA PHE A 9 -32.09 4.93 -1.65
C PHE A 9 -31.20 4.09 -2.58
N VAL A 10 -31.59 3.91 -3.85
CA VAL A 10 -30.77 3.20 -4.85
C VAL A 10 -29.50 3.98 -5.18
N ILE A 11 -29.59 5.31 -5.33
CA ILE A 11 -28.43 6.17 -5.59
C ILE A 11 -27.47 6.16 -4.39
N LEU A 12 -27.99 6.22 -3.15
CA LEU A 12 -27.17 6.16 -1.94
C LEU A 12 -26.45 4.81 -1.79
N GLY A 13 -27.11 3.70 -2.16
CA GLY A 13 -26.49 2.36 -2.17
C GLY A 13 -25.40 2.22 -3.24
N LEU A 14 -25.55 2.84 -4.41
CA LEU A 14 -24.56 2.78 -5.48
C LEU A 14 -23.25 3.48 -5.10
N LEU A 15 -23.34 4.60 -4.36
CA LEU A 15 -22.20 5.42 -3.94
C LEU A 15 -21.29 4.74 -2.89
N LEU A 16 -21.76 3.69 -2.21
CA LEU A 16 -21.00 2.99 -1.16
C LEU A 16 -20.05 1.90 -1.68
N THR A 17 -20.06 1.62 -2.99
CA THR A 17 -19.38 0.44 -3.56
C THR A 17 -17.97 0.69 -4.10
N THR A 18 -17.45 1.91 -4.05
CA THR A 18 -16.28 2.31 -4.86
C THR A 18 -15.09 2.84 -4.04
N THR A 19 -14.66 2.11 -3.01
CA THR A 19 -13.29 2.27 -2.47
C THR A 19 -12.60 0.92 -2.28
N TYR A 20 -12.26 0.26 -3.39
CA TYR A 20 -11.40 -0.92 -3.37
C TYR A 20 -9.95 -0.47 -3.16
N ALA A 21 -9.55 -0.32 -1.90
CA ALA A 21 -8.11 -0.38 -1.62
C ALA A 21 -7.62 -1.78 -2.02
N GLN A 22 -6.43 -1.86 -2.62
CA GLN A 22 -5.95 -3.15 -3.12
C GLN A 22 -5.53 -4.02 -1.94
N GLN A 23 -6.20 -5.16 -1.79
CA GLN A 23 -5.90 -6.10 -0.73
C GLN A 23 -4.76 -7.04 -1.14
N CYS A 24 -3.98 -7.46 -0.15
CA CYS A 24 -2.78 -8.25 -0.33
C CYS A 24 -2.50 -9.14 0.88
N GLY A 25 -1.48 -9.99 0.78
CA GLY A 25 -1.00 -10.81 1.88
C GLY A 25 -1.91 -11.98 2.19
N ARG A 26 -1.76 -12.55 3.40
CA ARG A 26 -2.45 -13.77 3.83
C ARG A 26 -3.98 -13.61 3.81
N GLN A 27 -4.47 -12.39 4.00
CA GLN A 27 -5.87 -12.01 3.96
C GLN A 27 -6.50 -12.12 2.56
N SER A 28 -5.68 -12.16 1.51
CA SER A 28 -6.12 -12.19 0.11
C SER A 28 -5.42 -13.28 -0.69
N GLY A 29 -5.20 -14.45 -0.08
CA GLY A 29 -4.59 -15.60 -0.78
C GLY A 29 -3.13 -15.38 -1.16
N ILE A 30 -2.38 -14.67 -0.32
CA ILE A 30 -0.94 -14.38 -0.51
C ILE A 30 -0.70 -13.52 -1.78
N ARG A 31 -1.71 -12.71 -2.16
CA ARG A 31 -1.59 -11.76 -3.28
C ARG A 31 -0.54 -10.70 -2.95
N LYS A 32 0.34 -10.41 -3.90
CA LYS A 32 1.25 -9.26 -3.83
C LYS A 32 0.55 -8.02 -4.37
N CYS A 33 0.94 -6.86 -3.83
CA CYS A 33 0.49 -5.59 -4.39
C CYS A 33 1.10 -5.35 -5.78
N PRO A 34 0.33 -4.74 -6.70
CA PRO A 34 0.88 -4.26 -7.97
C PRO A 34 1.87 -3.10 -7.73
N ASN A 35 2.61 -2.73 -8.77
CA ASN A 35 3.61 -1.65 -8.72
C ASN A 35 4.68 -1.80 -7.62
N LYS A 36 4.90 -3.05 -7.14
CA LYS A 36 5.82 -3.36 -6.05
C LYS A 36 5.55 -2.53 -4.79
N LEU A 37 4.28 -2.19 -4.53
CA LEU A 37 3.86 -1.52 -3.29
C LEU A 37 3.99 -2.47 -2.10
N CYS A 38 4.23 -1.92 -0.91
CA CYS A 38 4.31 -2.69 0.32
C CYS A 38 2.94 -3.24 0.69
N CYS A 39 2.92 -4.46 1.18
CA CYS A 39 1.73 -5.05 1.77
C CYS A 39 1.79 -4.93 3.29
N SER A 40 0.89 -4.13 3.86
CA SER A 40 0.83 -3.93 5.31
C SER A 40 0.51 -5.23 6.05
N LYS A 41 0.75 -5.23 7.37
CA LYS A 41 0.34 -6.33 8.26
C LYS A 41 -1.16 -6.64 8.18
N PHE A 42 -1.96 -5.64 7.80
CA PHE A 42 -3.42 -5.74 7.68
C PHE A 42 -3.89 -6.15 6.28
N GLY A 43 -2.97 -6.35 5.34
CA GLY A 43 -3.30 -6.82 3.99
C GLY A 43 -3.76 -5.71 3.05
N TRP A 44 -3.16 -4.53 3.18
CA TRP A 44 -3.42 -3.39 2.28
C TRP A 44 -2.16 -2.93 1.59
N CYS A 45 -2.30 -2.44 0.35
CA CYS A 45 -1.20 -1.92 -0.44
C CYS A 45 -0.92 -0.43 -0.19
N GLY A 46 0.34 -0.06 -0.02
CA GLY A 46 0.75 1.34 0.11
C GLY A 46 2.27 1.53 0.10
N THR A 47 2.71 2.78 0.27
CA THR A 47 4.14 3.15 0.31
C THR A 47 4.57 3.80 1.61
N SER A 48 3.64 4.19 2.49
CA SER A 48 4.00 4.80 3.77
C SER A 48 4.54 3.74 4.74
N CYS A 49 5.16 4.22 5.81
CA CYS A 49 5.65 3.40 6.92
C CYS A 49 4.59 2.46 7.52
N ASP A 50 3.32 2.83 7.50
CA ASP A 50 2.24 1.97 8.00
C ASP A 50 2.05 0.70 7.16
N TYR A 51 2.47 0.75 5.89
CA TYR A 51 2.41 -0.37 4.95
C TYR A 51 3.73 -1.12 4.85
N CYS A 52 4.85 -0.40 4.86
CA CYS A 52 6.18 -0.99 4.66
C CYS A 52 6.94 -1.30 5.96
N GLY A 53 6.46 -0.81 7.10
CA GLY A 53 7.11 -0.96 8.40
C GLY A 53 6.89 -2.33 9.04
N SER A 54 6.91 -2.35 10.37
CA SER A 54 6.85 -3.60 11.13
C SER A 54 5.59 -4.42 10.81
N GLY A 55 5.80 -5.70 10.48
CA GLY A 55 4.74 -6.63 10.09
C GLY A 55 4.34 -6.56 8.62
N CYS A 56 5.05 -5.81 7.78
CA CYS A 56 4.88 -5.87 6.33
C CYS A 56 5.00 -7.31 5.80
N GLN A 57 4.10 -7.70 4.91
CA GLN A 57 3.95 -9.08 4.41
C GLN A 57 4.66 -9.33 3.08
N SER A 58 4.82 -8.30 2.23
CA SER A 58 5.52 -8.40 0.94
C SER A 58 5.96 -7.03 0.42
N ASN A 59 7.01 -7.01 -0.42
CA ASN A 59 7.60 -5.79 -1.01
C ASN A 59 8.06 -4.74 0.03
N CYS A 60 8.56 -5.20 1.19
CA CYS A 60 8.90 -4.36 2.34
C CYS A 60 10.24 -3.59 2.20
N HIS A 61 10.89 -3.68 1.04
CA HIS A 61 12.21 -3.08 0.76
C HIS A 61 12.19 -1.55 0.79
N ARG A 62 11.01 -0.92 0.68
CA ARG A 62 10.86 0.50 0.99
C ARG A 62 10.82 0.66 2.51
N GLY A 63 11.97 0.61 3.16
CA GLY A 63 12.07 0.83 4.60
C GLY A 63 11.36 2.12 5.01
N CYS A 64 10.83 2.14 6.23
CA CYS A 64 10.35 3.39 6.82
C CYS A 64 11.55 4.27 7.11
N ALA A 65 11.87 5.19 6.20
CA ALA A 65 12.90 6.18 6.47
C ALA A 65 12.38 7.17 7.52
N THR A 66 12.69 6.90 8.79
CA THR A 66 12.74 7.96 9.80
C THR A 66 13.76 8.98 9.31
N THR A 67 13.38 10.25 9.23
CA THR A 67 14.18 11.39 8.72
C THR A 67 15.56 11.55 9.38
N THR A 68 15.94 10.67 10.31
CA THR A 68 17.25 10.59 10.96
C THR A 68 18.25 9.62 10.31
N MET A 69 17.97 8.98 9.16
CA MET A 69 18.97 8.10 8.49
C MET A 69 19.22 8.36 7.00
N PHE A 70 18.74 9.47 6.43
CA PHE A 70 19.27 9.97 5.13
C PHE A 70 20.60 10.72 5.27
N ALA A 71 21.41 10.42 6.29
CA ALA A 71 22.74 11.02 6.42
C ALA A 71 23.84 10.24 5.66
N ASN A 72 23.55 9.07 5.07
CA ASN A 72 24.54 8.38 4.22
C ASN A 72 23.97 7.27 3.32
N GLU A 73 22.98 7.58 2.47
CA GLU A 73 22.58 6.70 1.37
C GLU A 73 22.73 7.44 0.04
N THR A 74 23.58 6.92 -0.84
CA THR A 74 23.72 7.40 -2.22
C THR A 74 22.45 7.07 -3.00
N VAL A 75 21.48 8.00 -2.99
CA VAL A 75 20.35 7.96 -3.90
C VAL A 75 20.88 8.18 -5.31
N ASN A 76 20.83 7.15 -6.16
CA ASN A 76 21.03 7.32 -7.59
C ASN A 76 19.94 8.26 -8.15
N ASN A 77 20.21 8.98 -9.24
CA ASN A 77 19.29 9.85 -9.99
C ASN A 77 17.95 9.19 -10.39
N ASN A 78 17.79 7.89 -10.15
CA ASN A 78 16.58 7.11 -10.43
C ASN A 78 15.70 6.87 -9.18
N GLY A 79 16.05 7.43 -8.01
CA GLY A 79 15.21 7.38 -6.79
C GLY A 79 15.03 5.98 -6.20
N GLN A 80 15.94 5.05 -6.50
CA GLN A 80 15.98 3.71 -5.93
C GLN A 80 16.99 3.69 -4.77
N HIS A 81 16.55 3.24 -3.59
CA HIS A 81 17.42 2.84 -2.50
C HIS A 81 18.29 1.67 -3.00
N LEU A 82 19.61 1.80 -2.85
CA LEU A 82 20.60 0.81 -3.25
C LEU A 82 20.98 0.00 -2.01
N ASP A 83 20.42 -1.20 -1.88
CA ASP A 83 20.81 -2.17 -0.86
C ASP A 83 22.29 -2.58 -1.08
N ASN A 84 23.11 -2.51 -0.04
CA ASN A 84 24.56 -2.78 -0.08
C ASN A 84 24.87 -4.29 -0.09
N ASP A 85 24.15 -5.06 -0.90
CA ASP A 85 24.33 -6.51 -1.05
C ASP A 85 25.28 -6.87 -2.21
N ASN A 86 26.05 -5.90 -2.73
CA ASN A 86 27.09 -6.15 -3.73
C ASN A 86 28.47 -5.70 -3.23
N LEU A 87 28.92 -6.34 -2.16
CA LEU A 87 30.33 -6.42 -1.81
C LEU A 87 30.81 -7.87 -1.98
N ASN A 88 30.88 -8.34 -3.23
CA ASN A 88 31.83 -9.37 -3.66
C ASN A 88 32.05 -9.34 -5.18
#